data_AF-A0A529Y5E9-F1
#
_entry.id   AF-A0A529Y5E9-F1
#
_cell.length_a   1.000
_cell.length_b   1.000
_cell.length_c   1.000
_cell.angle_alpha   90.00
_cell.angle_beta   90.00
_cell.angle_gamma   90.00
#
_symmetry.space_group_name_H-M   'P 1'
#
loop_
_entity.id
_entity.type
_entity.pdbx_description
1 polymer ?
#
loop_
_entity_poly.entity_id
_entity_poly.type
_entity_poly.pdbx_seq_one_letter_code
_entity_poly.pdbx_strand_id
1 'polypeptide(L)'
;MLLAGVLGKDQPRPLLHLALAMALAAIPFGDGHGLSKFLIREALVLGFFALVLYRMLPGAAGAAARKVAVALGGGIFHVLGELSYSIYLIHLLILQPVAAFVITRYGDGLGAPLRFAIVLAVVLPVVCLLSFVTYRLIEMPGQQLGRVVLRRFARKKPALEPSPAE
;
A
#
# COMPACT_ATOMS: atom_id res chain seq x y z
N MET A 1 4.20 2.72 8.93
CA MET A 1 4.48 2.94 10.37
C MET A 1 4.72 4.39 10.77
N LEU A 2 5.16 5.30 9.87
CA LEU A 2 5.34 6.73 10.22
C LEU A 2 4.01 7.50 10.44
N LEU A 3 2.92 7.10 9.78
CA LEU A 3 1.59 7.71 9.93
C LEU A 3 0.94 7.47 11.31
N ALA A 4 1.26 6.36 12.00
CA ALA A 4 0.69 6.04 13.30
C ALA A 4 1.27 6.93 14.43
N GLY A 5 2.49 7.42 14.28
CA GLY A 5 3.11 8.36 15.23
C GLY A 5 2.56 9.79 15.15
N VAL A 6 1.86 10.13 14.07
CA VAL A 6 1.27 11.46 13.85
C VAL A 6 -0.04 11.64 14.62
N LEU A 7 -0.76 10.55 14.91
CA LEU A 7 -2.03 10.57 15.64
C LEU A 7 -1.87 10.65 17.18
N GLY A 8 -0.66 10.48 17.70
CA GLY A 8 -0.39 10.39 19.14
C GLY A 8 0.33 11.58 19.76
N LYS A 9 0.62 12.66 19.01
CA LYS A 9 1.27 13.87 19.51
C LYS A 9 0.44 15.12 19.19
N ASP A 10 0.21 15.96 20.19
CA ASP A 10 -0.61 17.18 20.15
C ASP A 10 -0.17 18.27 19.15
N GLN A 11 0.94 18.07 18.43
CA GLN A 11 1.33 18.93 17.30
C GLN A 11 1.83 18.09 16.13
N PRO A 12 0.98 17.78 15.12
CA PRO A 12 1.46 17.21 13.88
C PRO A 12 2.29 18.29 13.16
N ARG A 13 3.58 18.03 12.92
CA ARG A 13 4.44 18.85 12.04
C ARG A 13 4.58 18.16 10.68
N PRO A 14 3.53 18.13 9.84
CA PRO A 14 3.51 17.38 8.59
C PRO A 14 4.57 17.86 7.60
N LEU A 15 4.93 19.15 7.66
CA LEU A 15 5.99 19.74 6.83
C LEU A 15 7.37 19.16 7.14
N LEU A 16 7.69 18.85 8.41
CA LEU A 16 8.96 18.18 8.75
C LEU A 16 9.00 16.75 8.20
N HIS A 17 7.85 16.07 8.15
CA HIS A 17 7.77 14.69 7.66
C HIS A 17 7.89 14.66 6.13
N LEU A 18 7.31 15.66 5.46
CA LEU A 18 7.51 15.88 4.03
C LEU A 18 8.99 16.18 3.73
N ALA A 19 9.59 17.11 4.47
CA ALA A 19 11.02 17.43 4.29
C ALA A 19 11.92 16.21 4.50
N LEU A 20 11.65 15.39 5.53
CA LEU A 20 12.37 14.14 5.76
C LEU A 20 12.12 13.11 4.64
N ALA A 21 10.88 12.97 4.17
CA ALA A 21 10.54 12.05 3.09
C ALA A 21 11.21 12.44 1.76
N MET A 22 11.23 13.74 1.44
CA MET A 22 11.98 14.31 0.31
C MET A 22 13.48 14.04 0.47
N ALA A 23 14.06 14.26 1.65
CA ALA A 23 15.48 14.00 1.89
C ALA A 23 15.83 12.51 1.71
N LEU A 24 15.00 11.60 2.21
CA LEU A 24 15.16 10.16 2.01
C LEU A 24 14.94 9.76 0.54
N ALA A 25 13.94 10.36 -0.11
CA ALA A 25 13.68 10.19 -1.53
C ALA A 25 14.76 10.85 -2.40
N ALA A 26 15.64 11.68 -1.87
CA ALA A 26 16.77 12.21 -2.63
C ALA A 26 17.96 11.24 -2.63
N ILE A 27 18.03 10.30 -1.66
CA ILE A 27 19.16 9.38 -1.54
C ILE A 27 19.27 8.51 -2.80
N PRO A 28 20.41 8.52 -3.50
CA PRO A 28 20.60 7.67 -4.67
C PRO A 28 20.67 6.20 -4.24
N PHE A 29 19.76 5.39 -4.76
CA PHE A 29 19.78 3.93 -4.61
C PHE A 29 19.79 3.30 -6.01
N GLY A 30 20.79 2.46 -6.30
CA GLY A 30 20.97 1.78 -7.58
C GLY A 30 21.92 2.49 -8.55
N ASP A 31 22.42 1.74 -9.53
CA ASP A 31 23.33 2.18 -10.59
C ASP A 31 22.57 2.80 -11.79
N GLY A 32 23.13 3.88 -12.35
CA GLY A 32 22.52 4.63 -13.46
C GLY A 32 21.66 5.82 -13.03
N HIS A 33 22.32 6.88 -12.55
CA HIS A 33 21.72 8.15 -12.11
C HIS A 33 21.31 9.05 -13.28
N GLY A 34 20.19 8.73 -13.93
CA GLY A 34 19.53 9.68 -14.81
C GLY A 34 18.75 10.73 -13.99
N LEU A 35 18.92 12.02 -14.30
CA LEU A 35 18.14 13.13 -13.73
C LEU A 35 16.62 12.86 -13.80
N SER A 36 16.19 12.16 -14.85
CA SER A 36 14.80 11.71 -15.03
C SER A 36 14.30 10.78 -13.91
N LYS A 37 15.08 9.78 -13.49
CA LYS A 37 14.68 8.84 -12.43
C LYS A 37 14.54 9.55 -11.07
N PHE A 38 15.44 10.49 -10.81
CA PHE A 38 15.38 11.33 -9.61
C PHE A 38 14.11 12.19 -9.61
N LEU A 39 13.84 12.91 -10.70
CA LEU A 39 12.66 13.78 -10.83
C LEU A 39 11.35 13.00 -10.69
N ILE A 40 11.25 11.81 -11.28
CA ILE A 40 10.05 10.97 -11.18
C ILE A 40 9.81 10.53 -9.73
N ARG A 41 10.86 10.13 -9.01
CA ARG A 41 10.77 9.70 -7.61
C ARG A 41 10.33 10.85 -6.70
N GLU A 42 10.93 12.02 -6.86
CA GLU A 42 10.55 13.21 -6.10
C GLU A 42 9.11 13.65 -6.42
N ALA A 43 8.72 13.64 -7.69
CA ALA A 43 7.35 13.95 -8.10
C ALA A 43 6.33 12.96 -7.49
N LEU A 44 6.67 11.67 -7.42
CA LEU A 44 5.82 10.65 -6.78
C LEU A 44 5.66 10.90 -5.27
N VAL A 45 6.74 11.23 -4.57
CA VAL A 45 6.68 11.53 -3.12
C VAL A 45 5.86 12.78 -2.86
N LEU A 46 6.09 13.84 -3.63
CA LEU A 46 5.29 15.08 -3.56
C LEU A 46 3.81 14.81 -3.86
N GLY A 47 3.52 14.06 -4.91
CA GLY A 47 2.14 13.69 -5.29
C GLY A 47 1.44 12.87 -4.21
N PHE A 48 2.13 11.90 -3.62
CA PHE A 48 1.60 11.10 -2.51
C PHE A 48 1.31 11.97 -1.28
N PHE A 49 2.25 12.84 -0.89
CA PHE A 49 2.03 13.76 0.23
C PHE A 49 0.91 14.76 -0.06
N ALA A 50 0.77 15.24 -1.29
CA ALA A 50 -0.33 16.10 -1.71
C ALA A 50 -1.70 15.41 -1.55
N LEU A 51 -1.79 14.11 -1.85
CA LEU A 51 -3.01 13.32 -1.64
C LEU A 51 -3.29 13.04 -0.16
N VAL A 52 -2.26 12.82 0.66
CA VAL A 52 -2.42 12.58 2.11
C VAL A 52 -2.77 13.86 2.87
N LEU A 53 -2.15 14.98 2.48
CA LEU A 53 -2.30 16.30 3.11
C LEU A 53 -3.23 17.22 2.30
N TYR A 54 -4.17 16.65 1.54
CA TYR A 54 -5.09 17.42 0.68
C TYR A 54 -5.86 18.51 1.45
N ARG A 55 -6.05 18.33 2.77
CA ARG A 55 -6.69 19.30 3.66
C ARG A 55 -5.84 20.55 3.96
N MET A 56 -4.53 20.48 3.76
CA MET A 56 -3.60 21.60 3.96
C MET A 56 -3.29 22.34 2.66
N LEU A 57 -3.71 21.81 1.51
CA LEU A 57 -3.48 22.43 0.21
C LEU A 57 -4.53 23.54 -0.06
N PRO A 58 -4.11 24.78 -0.32
CA PRO A 58 -5.04 25.87 -0.59
C PRO A 58 -5.68 25.75 -1.99
N GLY A 59 -6.94 26.17 -2.10
CA GLY A 59 -7.63 26.43 -3.37
C GLY A 59 -7.95 25.19 -4.22
N ALA A 60 -7.85 25.36 -5.55
CA ALA A 60 -8.27 24.36 -6.54
C ALA A 60 -7.45 23.04 -6.46
N ALA A 61 -6.18 23.13 -6.06
CA ALA A 61 -5.31 21.97 -5.88
C ALA A 61 -5.81 21.05 -4.75
N GLY A 62 -6.23 21.63 -3.61
CA GLY A 62 -6.82 20.86 -2.50
C GLY A 62 -8.17 20.22 -2.87
N ALA A 63 -8.99 20.92 -3.66
CA ALA A 63 -10.26 20.38 -4.15
C ALA A 63 -10.07 19.21 -5.12
N ALA A 64 -9.12 19.31 -6.04
CA ALA A 64 -8.76 18.23 -6.96
C ALA A 64 -8.18 17.02 -6.20
N ALA A 65 -7.21 17.25 -5.32
CA ALA A 65 -6.59 16.22 -4.50
C ALA A 65 -7.63 15.51 -3.61
N ARG A 66 -8.61 16.24 -3.04
CA ARG A 66 -9.71 15.65 -2.27
C ARG A 66 -10.56 14.71 -3.12
N LYS A 67 -10.95 15.13 -4.33
CA LYS A 67 -11.77 14.28 -5.22
C LYS A 67 -11.04 12.98 -5.55
N VAL A 68 -9.75 13.07 -5.88
CA VAL A 68 -8.90 11.91 -6.15
C VAL A 68 -8.78 11.03 -4.91
N ALA A 69 -8.46 11.60 -3.74
CA ALA A 69 -8.32 10.86 -2.49
C ALA A 69 -9.62 10.15 -2.09
N VAL A 70 -10.78 10.79 -2.27
CA VAL A 70 -12.09 10.18 -1.97
C VAL A 70 -12.43 9.08 -3.00
N ALA A 71 -12.11 9.28 -4.27
CA ALA A 71 -12.32 8.26 -5.30
C ALA A 71 -11.44 7.02 -5.07
N LEU A 72 -10.16 7.20 -4.76
CA LEU A 72 -9.23 6.10 -4.45
C LEU A 72 -9.54 5.44 -3.10
N GLY A 73 -10.06 6.20 -2.13
CA GLY A 73 -10.47 5.68 -0.83
C GLY A 73 -11.86 5.03 -0.82
N GLY A 74 -12.59 5.06 -1.93
CA GLY A 74 -13.97 4.58 -2.01
C GLY A 74 -14.15 3.33 -2.88
N GLY A 75 -15.24 2.61 -2.63
CA GLY A 75 -15.76 1.55 -3.51
C GLY A 75 -14.75 0.45 -3.84
N ILE A 76 -14.56 0.19 -5.15
CA ILE A 76 -13.74 -0.91 -5.67
C ILE A 76 -12.26 -0.72 -5.32
N PHE A 77 -11.73 0.51 -5.34
CA PHE A 77 -10.31 0.76 -5.03
C PHE A 77 -9.99 0.48 -3.56
N HIS A 78 -10.94 0.73 -2.67
CA HIS A 78 -10.80 0.36 -1.27
C HIS A 78 -10.75 -1.16 -1.10
N VAL A 79 -11.70 -1.90 -1.70
CA VAL A 79 -11.72 -3.37 -1.67
C VAL A 79 -10.47 -3.96 -2.32
N LEU A 80 -10.03 -3.40 -3.45
CA LEU A 80 -8.81 -3.84 -4.13
C LEU A 80 -7.57 -3.55 -3.28
N GLY A 81 -7.56 -2.44 -2.53
CA GLY A 81 -6.54 -2.11 -1.55
C GLY A 81 -6.49 -3.10 -0.39
N GLU A 82 -7.64 -3.50 0.15
CA GLU A 82 -7.70 -4.54 1.19
C GLU A 82 -7.23 -5.90 0.66
N LEU A 83 -7.67 -6.28 -0.54
CA LEU A 83 -7.26 -7.53 -1.19
C LEU A 83 -5.78 -7.52 -1.63
N SER A 84 -5.18 -6.34 -1.81
CA SER A 84 -3.81 -6.20 -2.35
C SER A 84 -2.77 -6.93 -1.51
N TYR A 85 -2.97 -7.00 -0.19
CA TYR A 85 -2.07 -7.73 0.71
C TYR A 85 -2.12 -9.24 0.46
N SER A 86 -3.32 -9.80 0.41
CA SER A 86 -3.53 -11.21 0.10
C SER A 86 -3.01 -11.56 -1.31
N ILE A 87 -3.28 -10.70 -2.31
CA ILE A 87 -2.75 -10.85 -3.69
C ILE A 87 -1.22 -10.87 -3.67
N TYR A 88 -0.60 -9.94 -2.94
CA TYR A 88 0.86 -9.85 -2.86
C TYR A 88 1.49 -11.12 -2.30
N LEU A 89 0.90 -11.76 -1.29
CA LEU A 89 1.47 -12.99 -0.74
C LEU A 89 1.38 -14.18 -1.70
N ILE A 90 0.27 -14.30 -2.44
CA ILE A 90 0.01 -15.51 -3.22
C ILE A 90 0.39 -15.39 -4.69
N HIS A 91 0.50 -14.18 -5.25
CA HIS A 91 0.70 -14.03 -6.70
C HIS A 91 1.98 -14.70 -7.19
N LEU A 92 3.11 -14.55 -6.48
CA LEU A 92 4.36 -15.22 -6.85
C LEU A 92 4.27 -16.74 -6.69
N LEU A 93 3.59 -17.21 -5.64
CA LEU A 93 3.41 -18.63 -5.36
C LEU A 93 2.64 -19.34 -6.48
N ILE A 94 1.68 -18.66 -7.11
CA ILE A 94 0.92 -19.19 -8.25
C ILE A 94 1.64 -18.92 -9.58
N LEU A 95 2.23 -17.74 -9.74
CA LEU A 95 2.85 -17.33 -11.01
C LEU A 95 4.05 -18.22 -11.38
N GLN A 96 4.90 -18.58 -10.41
CA GLN A 96 6.09 -19.41 -10.67
C GLN A 96 5.74 -20.80 -11.25
N PRO A 97 4.89 -21.63 -10.62
CA PRO A 97 4.55 -22.94 -11.16
C PRO A 97 3.76 -22.85 -12.47
N VAL A 98 2.86 -21.88 -12.62
CA VAL A 98 2.09 -21.70 -13.86
C VAL A 98 3.00 -21.30 -15.02
N ALA A 99 3.93 -20.36 -14.79
CA ALA A 99 4.91 -19.97 -15.81
C ALA A 99 5.83 -21.14 -16.17
N ALA A 100 6.33 -21.89 -15.19
CA ALA A 100 7.15 -23.07 -15.42
C ALA A 100 6.39 -24.15 -16.23
N PHE A 101 5.12 -24.39 -15.92
CA PHE A 101 4.27 -25.31 -16.67
C PHE A 101 4.09 -24.89 -18.13
N VAL A 102 3.80 -23.60 -18.37
CA VAL A 102 3.63 -23.08 -19.74
C VAL A 102 4.93 -23.19 -20.53
N ILE A 103 6.08 -22.86 -19.92
CA ILE A 103 7.39 -22.97 -20.57
C ILE A 103 7.75 -24.43 -20.87
N THR A 104 7.56 -25.35 -19.93
CA THR A 104 7.89 -26.77 -20.13
C THR A 104 6.98 -27.44 -21.16
N ARG A 105 5.69 -27.08 -21.20
CA ARG A 105 4.73 -27.71 -22.12
C ARG A 105 4.81 -27.16 -23.55
N TYR A 106 4.99 -25.86 -23.69
CA TYR A 106 4.92 -25.19 -24.99
C TYR A 106 6.30 -24.73 -25.52
N GLY A 107 7.35 -24.84 -24.70
CA GLY A 107 8.73 -24.60 -25.08
C GLY A 107 8.92 -23.27 -25.82
N ASP A 108 9.73 -23.32 -26.88
CA ASP A 108 9.92 -22.22 -27.82
C ASP A 108 8.91 -22.20 -28.99
N GLY A 109 7.98 -23.15 -29.02
CA GLY A 109 6.97 -23.27 -30.09
C GLY A 109 5.93 -22.14 -30.08
N LEU A 110 5.75 -21.45 -28.96
CA LEU A 110 4.89 -20.26 -28.85
C LEU A 110 5.73 -18.99 -28.76
N GLY A 111 5.30 -17.89 -29.38
CA GLY A 111 5.94 -16.59 -29.19
C GLY A 111 5.87 -16.12 -27.73
N ALA A 112 6.89 -15.39 -27.26
CA ALA A 112 6.91 -14.78 -25.93
C ALA A 112 5.62 -14.02 -25.53
N PRO A 113 4.99 -13.18 -26.38
CA PRO A 113 3.76 -12.48 -26.01
C PRO A 113 2.58 -13.44 -25.77
N LEU A 114 2.53 -14.57 -26.50
CA LEU A 114 1.47 -15.55 -26.36
C LEU A 114 1.64 -16.37 -25.07
N ARG A 115 2.88 -16.75 -24.71
CA ARG A 115 3.18 -17.37 -23.41
C ARG A 115 2.76 -16.45 -22.26
N PHE A 116 3.09 -15.17 -22.35
CA PHE A 116 2.69 -14.16 -21.36
C PHE A 116 1.16 -14.04 -21.26
N ALA A 117 0.46 -13.96 -22.39
CA ALA A 117 -1.00 -13.87 -22.41
C ALA A 117 -1.67 -15.09 -21.75
N ILE A 118 -1.17 -16.30 -22.01
CA ILE A 118 -1.67 -17.53 -21.39
C ILE A 118 -1.44 -17.52 -19.87
N VAL A 119 -0.22 -17.19 -19.44
CA VAL A 119 0.11 -17.11 -18.01
C VAL A 119 -0.78 -16.06 -17.33
N LEU A 120 -0.94 -14.88 -17.92
CA LEU A 120 -1.80 -13.83 -17.38
C LEU A 120 -3.27 -14.28 -17.28
N ALA A 121 -3.79 -14.92 -18.33
CA ALA A 121 -5.16 -15.41 -18.38
C ALA A 121 -5.46 -16.46 -17.31
N VAL A 122 -4.45 -17.21 -16.85
CA VAL A 122 -4.60 -18.22 -15.79
C VAL A 122 -4.32 -17.62 -14.41
N VAL A 123 -3.19 -16.91 -14.25
CA VAL A 123 -2.73 -16.39 -12.95
C VAL A 123 -3.70 -15.33 -12.41
N LEU A 124 -4.17 -14.41 -13.26
CA LEU A 124 -5.02 -13.31 -12.83
C LEU A 124 -6.32 -13.80 -12.14
N PRO A 125 -7.16 -14.66 -12.74
CA PRO A 125 -8.37 -15.14 -12.09
C PRO A 125 -8.06 -16.02 -10.86
N VAL A 126 -7.04 -16.88 -10.92
CA VAL A 126 -6.70 -17.79 -9.81
C VAL A 126 -6.23 -17.00 -8.59
N VAL A 127 -5.34 -16.02 -8.79
CA VAL A 127 -4.85 -15.16 -7.71
C VAL A 127 -5.98 -14.30 -7.15
N CYS A 128 -6.82 -13.70 -7.99
CA CYS A 128 -7.96 -12.92 -7.49
C CYS A 128 -8.92 -13.78 -6.65
N LEU A 129 -9.24 -14.98 -7.11
CA LEU A 129 -10.15 -15.90 -6.41
C LEU A 129 -9.55 -16.37 -5.08
N LEU A 130 -8.31 -16.87 -5.08
CA LEU A 130 -7.64 -17.35 -3.87
C LEU A 130 -7.39 -16.22 -2.86
N SER A 131 -7.07 -15.02 -3.35
CA SER A 131 -6.90 -13.85 -2.48
C SER A 131 -8.21 -13.49 -1.80
N PHE A 132 -9.32 -13.51 -2.53
CA PHE A 132 -10.64 -13.23 -1.98
C PHE A 132 -11.03 -14.24 -0.90
N VAL A 133 -10.77 -15.53 -1.14
CA VAL A 133 -11.03 -16.60 -0.16
C VAL A 133 -10.16 -16.44 1.08
N THR A 134 -8.86 -16.22 0.89
CA THR A 134 -7.89 -16.05 1.98
C THR A 134 -8.19 -14.81 2.82
N TYR A 135 -8.55 -13.70 2.16
CA TYR A 135 -8.95 -12.46 2.81
C TYR A 135 -10.15 -12.69 3.74
N ARG A 136 -11.19 -13.36 3.23
CA ARG A 136 -12.42 -13.59 4.00
C ARG A 136 -12.25 -14.62 5.12
N LEU A 137 -11.47 -15.67 4.91
CA LEU A 137 -11.35 -16.79 5.84
C LEU A 137 -10.22 -16.63 6.87
N ILE A 138 -9.14 -15.94 6.53
CA ILE A 138 -7.94 -15.86 7.38
C ILE A 138 -7.72 -14.42 7.83
N GLU A 139 -7.70 -13.47 6.88
CA GLU A 139 -7.31 -12.10 7.18
C GLU A 139 -8.36 -11.38 8.04
N MET A 140 -9.64 -11.43 7.64
CA MET A 140 -10.73 -10.81 8.41
C MET A 140 -10.84 -11.35 9.85
N PRO A 141 -10.85 -12.68 10.10
CA PRO A 141 -10.86 -13.20 11.46
C PRO A 141 -9.59 -12.86 12.23
N GLY A 142 -8.41 -12.94 11.59
CA GLY A 142 -7.13 -12.59 12.21
C GLY A 142 -7.10 -11.15 12.71
N GLN A 143 -7.61 -10.20 11.90
CA GLN A 143 -7.74 -8.80 12.31
C GLN A 143 -8.72 -8.60 13.48
N GLN A 144 -9.83 -9.35 13.50
CA GLN A 144 -10.78 -9.30 14.62
C GLN A 144 -10.16 -9.83 15.91
N LEU A 145 -9.45 -10.95 15.85
CA LEU A 145 -8.73 -11.52 17.00
C LEU A 145 -7.66 -10.55 17.52
N GLY A 146 -6.87 -9.95 16.62
CA GLY A 146 -5.88 -8.94 16.99
C GLY A 146 -6.49 -7.75 17.73
N ARG A 147 -7.66 -7.26 17.28
CA ARG A 147 -8.40 -6.19 17.97
C ARG A 147 -8.87 -6.60 19.36
N VAL A 148 -9.32 -7.85 19.55
CA VAL A 148 -9.74 -8.36 20.87
C VAL A 148 -8.54 -8.45 21.82
N VAL A 149 -7.41 -8.99 21.35
CA VAL A 149 -6.18 -9.07 22.14
C VAL A 149 -5.72 -7.66 22.55
N LEU A 150 -5.63 -6.73 21.60
CA LEU A 150 -5.18 -5.36 21.88
C LEU A 150 -6.08 -4.65 22.90
N ARG A 151 -7.40 -4.85 22.82
CA ARG A 151 -8.35 -4.29 23.81
C ARG A 151 -8.15 -4.86 25.22
N ARG A 152 -7.83 -6.15 25.34
CA ARG A 152 -7.53 -6.79 26.64
C ARG A 152 -6.26 -6.24 27.27
N PHE A 153 -5.23 -5.97 26.46
CA PHE A 153 -3.97 -5.37 26.95
C PHE A 153 -4.08 -3.86 27.19
N ALA A 154 -4.83 -3.12 26.37
CA ALA A 154 -5.05 -1.68 26.55
C ALA A 154 -5.85 -1.36 27.82
N ARG A 155 -6.81 -2.21 28.21
CA ARG A 155 -7.52 -2.11 29.50
C ARG A 155 -6.60 -2.19 30.73
N LYS A 156 -5.37 -2.69 30.56
CA LYS A 156 -4.38 -2.84 31.64
C LYS A 156 -3.43 -1.65 31.77
N LYS A 157 -3.45 -0.66 30.87
CA LYS A 157 -2.77 0.61 31.12
C LYS A 157 -3.64 1.42 32.08
N PRO A 158 -3.15 1.79 33.28
CA PRO A 158 -3.84 2.75 34.11
C PRO A 158 -3.99 4.03 33.28
N ALA A 159 -5.17 4.66 33.37
CA ALA A 159 -5.33 6.02 32.90
C ALA A 159 -4.15 6.82 33.47
N LEU A 160 -3.31 7.37 32.60
CA LEU A 160 -2.38 8.40 32.99
C LEU A 160 -3.25 9.48 33.62
N GLU A 161 -3.16 9.61 34.95
CA GLU A 161 -3.82 10.68 35.67
C GLU A 161 -3.43 11.99 34.97
N PRO A 162 -4.40 12.87 34.66
CA PRO A 162 -4.06 14.20 34.23
C PRO A 162 -3.22 14.82 35.35
N SER A 163 -1.96 15.13 35.07
CA SER A 163 -1.13 15.91 35.98
C SER A 163 -1.93 17.15 36.38
N PRO A 164 -2.17 17.36 37.69
CA PRO A 164 -2.76 18.60 38.15
C PRO A 164 -1.84 19.77 37.77
N ALA A 165 -2.51 20.91 37.59
CA ALA A 165 -2.01 22.22 37.17
C ALA A 165 -0.61 22.61 37.65
N GLU A 166 0.08 23.39 36.81
CA GLU A 166 0.58 24.73 37.14
C GLU A 166 0.83 25.54 35.84
#